data_AF-Q46536-F1
#
_entry.id   AF-Q46536-F1
#
_cell.length_a   1.000
_cell.length_b   1.000
_cell.length_c   1.000
_cell.angle_alpha   90.00
_cell.angle_beta   90.00
_cell.angle_gamma   90.00
#
_symmetry.space_group_name_H-M   'P 1'
#
loop_
_entity.id
_entity.type
_entity.pdbx_description
1 polymer ?
#
loop_
_entity_poly.entity_id
_entity_poly.type
_entity_poly.pdbx_seq_one_letter_code
_entity_poly.pdbx_strand_id
1 'polypeptide(L)' 'MGIWFMIKRTFKLTGSFKRDLKNHYLELVDERWATVITCLAHNIPLPPQFVDHPLQGNRQGF' A
#
# COMPACT_ATOMS: atom_id res chain seq x y z
N MET A 1 0.27 8.78 -27.25
CA MET A 1 0.46 7.49 -26.55
C MET A 1 1.87 7.45 -25.98
N GLY A 2 2.02 7.72 -24.69
CA GLY A 2 3.30 7.66 -24.00
C GLY A 2 3.44 6.32 -23.30
N ILE A 3 4.46 5.55 -23.66
CA ILE A 3 4.76 4.27 -23.01
C ILE A 3 5.37 4.61 -21.65
N TRP A 4 4.55 4.65 -20.60
CA TRP A 4 5.01 4.79 -19.22
C TRP A 4 5.86 3.57 -18.88
N PHE A 5 7.18 3.76 -18.77
CA PHE A 5 8.06 2.80 -18.12
C PHE A 5 7.69 2.75 -16.63
N MET A 6 6.67 1.96 -16.28
CA MET A 6 6.26 1.76 -14.90
C MET A 6 7.30 0.91 -14.17
N ILE A 7 7.98 1.50 -13.19
CA ILE A 7 8.75 0.75 -12.20
C ILE A 7 7.75 -0.09 -11.40
N LYS A 8 7.66 -1.39 -11.71
CA LYS A 8 6.83 -2.36 -10.99
C LYS A 8 7.52 -2.68 -9.66
N ARG A 9 6.96 -2.24 -8.54
CA ARG A 9 7.43 -2.63 -7.20
C ARG A 9 6.87 -3.98 -6.79
N THR A 10 7.73 -4.85 -6.23
CA THR A 10 7.31 -6.13 -5.65
C THR A 10 6.85 -5.92 -4.22
N PHE A 11 5.62 -6.32 -3.90
CA PHE A 11 5.13 -6.33 -2.53
C PHE A 11 5.68 -7.53 -1.78
N LYS A 12 6.25 -7.29 -0.59
CA LYS A 12 6.58 -8.36 0.36
C LYS A 12 5.58 -8.33 1.51
N LEU A 13 4.65 -9.27 1.49
CA LEU A 13 3.65 -9.39 2.55
C LEU A 13 4.23 -10.17 3.74
N THR A 14 4.18 -9.57 4.92
CA THR A 14 4.57 -10.23 6.18
C THR A 14 3.53 -11.28 6.58
N GLY A 15 3.92 -12.23 7.44
CA GLY A 15 3.01 -13.25 7.95
C GLY A 15 1.87 -12.68 8.79
N SER A 16 2.13 -11.58 9.53
CA SER A 16 1.09 -10.84 10.26
C SER A 16 0.08 -10.23 9.29
N PHE A 17 0.55 -9.49 8.27
CA PHE A 17 -0.33 -8.88 7.30
C PHE A 17 -1.19 -9.91 6.55
N LYS A 18 -0.63 -11.07 6.15
CA LYS A 18 -1.42 -12.15 5.52
C LYS A 18 -2.54 -12.68 6.43
N ARG A 19 -2.32 -12.69 7.75
CA ARG A 19 -3.34 -13.11 8.72
C ARG A 19 -4.44 -12.07 8.85
N ASP A 20 -4.05 -10.80 8.89
CA ASP A 20 -4.99 -9.67 8.94
C ASP A 20 -5.83 -9.62 7.67
N LEU A 21 -5.20 -9.81 6.49
CA LEU A 21 -5.90 -9.96 5.21
C LEU A 21 -6.99 -11.03 5.27
N LYS A 22 -6.70 -12.20 5.87
CA LYS A 22 -7.67 -13.30 5.98
C LYS A 22 -8.83 -12.95 6.91
N ASN A 23 -8.54 -12.31 8.03
CA ASN A 23 -9.53 -12.01 9.07
C ASN A 23 -10.43 -10.82 8.72
N HIS A 24 -9.89 -9.84 7.98
CA HIS A 24 -10.54 -8.57 7.68
C HIS A 24 -10.75 -8.37 6.18
N TYR A 25 -10.81 -9.46 5.38
CA TYR A 25 -10.81 -9.35 3.92
C TYR A 25 -11.91 -8.44 3.36
N LEU A 26 -13.09 -8.41 3.99
CA LEU A 26 -14.21 -7.55 3.57
C LEU A 26 -13.90 -6.06 3.70
N GLU A 27 -13.14 -5.65 4.73
CA GLU A 27 -12.69 -4.27 4.92
C GLU A 27 -11.68 -3.83 3.86
N LEU A 28 -11.08 -4.81 3.16
CA LEU A 28 -10.11 -4.58 2.09
C LEU A 28 -10.73 -4.54 0.71
N VAL A 29 -11.99 -4.97 0.56
CA VAL A 29 -12.77 -4.83 -0.68
C VAL A 29 -13.39 -3.42 -0.71
N ASP A 30 -12.55 -2.41 -0.55
CA ASP A 30 -12.93 -1.01 -0.58
C ASP A 30 -12.07 -0.23 -1.58
N GLU A 31 -12.67 0.80 -2.17
CA GLU A 31 -12.03 1.68 -3.17
C GLU A 31 -10.76 2.36 -2.62
N ARG A 32 -10.74 2.63 -1.31
CA ARG A 32 -9.57 3.24 -0.64
C ARG A 32 -8.39 2.29 -0.64
N TRP A 33 -8.61 1.01 -0.40
CA TRP A 33 -7.56 -0.01 -0.44
C TRP A 33 -7.00 -0.21 -1.85
N ALA A 34 -7.87 -0.27 -2.86
CA ALA A 34 -7.45 -0.33 -4.26
C ALA A 34 -6.57 0.87 -4.65
N THR A 35 -6.95 2.06 -4.17
CA THR A 35 -6.19 3.31 -4.40
C THR A 35 -4.80 3.23 -3.77
N VAL A 36 -4.71 2.86 -2.49
CA VAL A 36 -3.43 2.72 -1.78
C VAL A 36 -2.52 1.72 -2.47
N ILE A 37 -3.02 0.52 -2.80
CA ILE A 37 -2.24 -0.53 -3.47
C ILE A 37 -1.73 -0.04 -4.83
N THR A 38 -2.58 0.62 -5.61
CA THR A 38 -2.19 1.20 -6.91
C THR A 38 -1.09 2.25 -6.73
N CYS A 39 -1.24 3.18 -5.78
CA CYS A 39 -0.24 4.20 -5.54
C CYS A 39 1.13 3.60 -5.19
N LEU A 40 1.13 2.64 -4.26
CA LEU A 40 2.34 1.94 -3.84
C LEU A 40 2.99 1.16 -4.99
N ALA A 41 2.18 0.40 -5.75
CA ALA A 41 2.64 -0.45 -6.85
C ALA A 41 3.29 0.34 -8.00
N HIS A 42 2.78 1.54 -8.26
CA HIS A 42 3.21 2.42 -9.34
C HIS A 42 4.24 3.46 -8.92
N ASN A 43 4.61 3.51 -7.63
CA ASN A 43 5.51 4.52 -7.09
C ASN A 43 5.05 5.96 -7.32
N ILE A 44 3.77 6.19 -7.08
CA ILE A 44 3.17 7.54 -7.07
C ILE A 44 2.77 7.92 -5.64
N PRO A 45 2.75 9.23 -5.31
CA PRO A 45 2.35 9.69 -3.99
C PRO A 45 0.92 9.26 -3.64
N LEU A 46 0.68 8.99 -2.35
CA LEU A 46 -0.69 8.78 -1.86
C LEU A 46 -1.44 10.12 -1.82
N PRO A 47 -2.77 10.10 -2.03
CA PRO A 47 -3.61 11.28 -1.78
C PRO A 47 -3.51 11.77 -0.31
N PRO A 48 -3.63 13.09 -0.06
CA PRO A 48 -3.45 13.65 1.29
C PRO A 48 -4.37 13.07 2.36
N GLN A 49 -5.56 12.57 1.99
CA GLN A 49 -6.52 11.95 2.90
C GLN A 49 -6.01 10.68 3.60
N PHE A 50 -4.98 10.04 3.04
CA PHE A 50 -4.37 8.83 3.61
C PHE A 50 -3.28 9.14 4.64
N VAL A 51 -2.90 10.41 4.79
CA VAL A 51 -1.95 10.92 5.79
C VAL A 51 -0.69 10.04 5.84
N ASP A 52 -0.08 9.78 4.68
CA ASP A 52 1.16 9.00 4.60
C ASP A 52 2.29 9.73 5.34
N HIS A 53 2.90 9.06 6.32
CA HIS A 53 3.96 9.63 7.15
C HIS A 53 4.90 8.53 7.66
N PRO A 54 6.19 8.84 7.85
CA PRO A 54 7.13 7.88 8.40
C PRO A 54 6.76 7.52 9.84
N LEU A 55 6.83 6.23 10.17
CA LEU A 55 6.58 5.78 11.53
C LEU A 55 7.75 6.10 12.46
N GLN A 56 7.46 6.25 13.75
CA GLN A 56 8.43 6.57 14.81
C GLN A 56 8.62 5.40 15.79
N GLY A 57 9.66 5.48 16.63
CA GLY A 57 9.96 4.49 17.66
C GLY A 57 10.32 3.12 17.10
N ASN A 58 9.77 2.04 17.66
CA ASN A 58 10.07 0.66 17.24
C ASN A 58 9.63 0.31 15.81
N ARG A 59 8.91 1.21 15.14
CA ARG A 59 8.47 1.06 13.74
C ARG A 59 9.23 1.98 12.79
N GLN A 60 10.28 2.65 13.26
CA GLN A 60 11.11 3.48 12.41
C GLN A 60 11.66 2.68 11.22
N GLY A 61 11.60 3.25 10.02
CA GLY A 61 12.00 2.60 8.78
C GLY A 61 10.87 1.86 8.05
N PHE A 62 9.64 1.93 8.59
CA PHE A 62 8.40 1.53 7.93
C PHE A 62 7.54 2.75 7.60
#